data_AF-A0A7S3ACC8-F1
#
_entry.id   AF-A0A7S3ACC8-F1
#
_cell.length_a   1.000
_cell.length_b   1.000
_cell.length_c   1.000
_cell.angle_alpha   90.00
_cell.angle_beta   90.00
_cell.angle_gamma   90.00
#
_symmetry.space_group_name_H-M   'P 1'
#
loop_
_entity.id
_entity.type
_entity.pdbx_description
1 polymer ?
#
loop_
_entity_poly.entity_id
_entity_poly.type
_entity_poly.pdbx_seq_one_letter_code
_entity_poly.pdbx_strand_id
1 'polypeptide(L)'
;MDQKLVYSILEFLENGAKSGENIEVASQCLADAYQLDLKNAEQRAQLSVQPHSLQEVFEAGLASLTAGSKAEQPAAPKSSSTNEAYDAAFSKFLSSLKKTKFFDGVVEGKYIC
;
A
#
# COMPACT_ATOMS: atom_id res chain seq x y z
N MET A 1 15.35 2.72 -5.00
CA MET A 1 13.89 2.52 -5.07
C MET A 1 13.52 2.39 -6.54
N ASP A 2 12.52 1.58 -6.91
CA ASP A 2 12.16 1.32 -8.30
C ASP A 2 11.46 2.55 -8.94
N GLN A 3 11.95 3.05 -10.08
CA GLN A 3 11.41 4.25 -10.73
C GLN A 3 9.98 4.06 -11.25
N LYS A 4 9.58 2.85 -11.67
CA LYS A 4 8.20 2.57 -12.09
C LYS A 4 7.24 2.67 -10.91
N LEU A 5 7.67 2.18 -9.75
CA LEU A 5 6.88 2.30 -8.53
C LEU A 5 6.71 3.78 -8.13
N VAL A 6 7.81 4.55 -8.11
CA VAL A 6 7.74 5.99 -7.77
C VAL A 6 6.87 6.76 -8.76
N TYR A 7 7.00 6.47 -10.07
CA TYR A 7 6.17 7.07 -11.10
C TYR A 7 4.68 6.75 -10.90
N SER A 8 4.36 5.50 -10.57
CA SER A 8 2.99 5.06 -10.28
C SER A 8 2.42 5.69 -9.00
N ILE A 9 3.27 5.95 -7.99
CA ILE A 9 2.90 6.67 -6.77
C ILE A 9 2.58 8.14 -7.12
N LEU A 10 3.41 8.78 -7.94
CA LEU A 10 3.17 10.15 -8.41
C LEU A 10 1.87 10.25 -9.20
N GLU A 11 1.59 9.33 -10.12
CA GLU A 11 0.30 9.25 -10.85
C GLU A 11 -0.88 9.07 -9.89
N PHE A 12 -0.72 8.27 -8.83
CA PHE A 12 -1.76 8.08 -7.82
C PHE A 12 -2.00 9.35 -6.99
N LEU A 13 -0.94 10.05 -6.57
CA LEU A 13 -1.05 11.27 -5.78
C LEU A 13 -1.66 12.44 -6.58
N GLU A 14 -1.38 12.53 -7.88
CA GLU A 14 -1.96 13.56 -8.76
C GLU A 14 -3.47 13.34 -8.99
N ASN A 15 -3.91 12.07 -9.10
CA ASN A 15 -5.32 11.72 -9.32
C ASN A 15 -6.13 11.58 -8.02
N GLY A 16 -5.47 11.60 -6.86
CA GLY A 16 -6.10 11.44 -5.55
C GLY A 16 -6.93 12.65 -5.11
N ALA A 17 -8.21 12.44 -4.82
CA ALA A 17 -9.20 13.49 -4.52
C ALA A 17 -8.98 14.31 -3.21
N LYS A 18 -7.85 14.17 -2.53
CA LYS A 18 -7.52 14.94 -1.32
C LYS A 18 -6.20 15.69 -1.53
N SER A 19 -6.27 16.85 -2.16
CA SER A 19 -5.18 17.84 -2.14
C SER A 19 -5.01 18.33 -0.71
N GLY A 20 -3.99 17.84 -0.02
CA GLY A 20 -3.45 18.46 1.18
C GLY A 20 -2.05 18.98 0.86
N GLU A 21 -1.64 20.10 1.47
CA GLU A 21 -0.33 20.71 1.23
C GLU A 21 0.82 19.69 1.40
N ASN A 22 0.71 18.77 2.36
CA ASN A 22 1.68 17.71 2.59
C ASN A 22 1.84 16.74 1.40
N ILE A 23 0.78 16.51 0.62
CA ILE A 23 0.81 15.62 -0.55
C ILE A 23 1.51 16.32 -1.72
N GLU A 24 1.28 17.62 -1.89
CA GLU A 24 1.94 18.42 -2.94
C GLU A 24 3.44 18.56 -2.67
N VAL A 25 3.83 18.78 -1.41
CA VAL A 25 5.25 18.79 -1.03
C VAL A 25 5.86 17.41 -1.25
N ALA A 26 5.17 16.33 -0.86
CA ALA A 26 5.68 14.98 -1.08
C ALA A 26 5.81 14.63 -2.57
N SER A 27 4.87 15.04 -3.43
CA SER A 27 4.94 14.78 -4.86
C SER A 27 6.09 15.55 -5.52
N GLN A 28 6.30 16.80 -5.16
CA GLN A 28 7.44 17.61 -5.62
C GLN A 28 8.77 16.99 -5.18
N CYS A 29 8.90 16.64 -3.89
CA CYS A 29 10.13 16.01 -3.39
C CYS A 29 10.44 14.69 -4.09
N LEU A 30 9.43 13.86 -4.38
CA LEU A 30 9.61 12.60 -5.09
C LEU A 30 9.94 12.81 -6.58
N ALA A 31 9.30 13.76 -7.24
CA ALA A 31 9.59 14.13 -8.62
C ALA A 31 11.05 14.61 -8.76
N ASP A 32 11.50 15.50 -7.87
CA ASP A 32 12.86 16.03 -7.89
C ASP A 32 13.91 14.98 -7.52
N ALA A 33 13.65 14.18 -6.48
CA ALA A 33 14.61 13.17 -6.00
C ALA A 33 14.87 12.07 -7.05
N TYR A 34 13.88 11.76 -7.88
CA TYR A 34 13.96 10.69 -8.88
C TYR A 34 13.99 11.19 -10.33
N GLN A 35 13.98 12.51 -10.54
CA GLN A 35 13.99 13.19 -11.85
C GLN A 35 12.84 12.71 -12.75
N LEU A 36 11.66 12.56 -12.17
CA LEU A 36 10.45 12.06 -12.83
C LEU A 36 9.51 13.22 -13.16
N ASP A 37 8.91 13.17 -14.36
CA ASP A 37 7.94 14.15 -14.83
C ASP A 37 6.72 13.45 -15.45
N LEU A 38 5.55 13.66 -14.83
CA LEU A 38 4.26 13.11 -15.29
C LEU A 38 3.81 13.70 -16.64
N LYS A 39 4.37 14.85 -17.04
CA LYS A 39 4.10 15.48 -18.34
C LYS A 39 5.01 14.96 -19.44
N ASN A 40 6.07 14.21 -19.10
CA ASN A 40 6.97 13.63 -20.08
C ASN A 40 6.39 12.35 -20.68
N ALA A 41 6.05 12.41 -21.97
CA ALA A 41 5.43 11.30 -22.70
C ALA A 41 6.33 10.05 -22.79
N GLU A 42 7.65 10.21 -22.85
CA GLU A 42 8.59 9.08 -22.91
C GLU A 42 8.64 8.35 -21.56
N GLN A 43 8.73 9.10 -20.46
CA GLN A 43 8.68 8.52 -19.13
C GLN A 43 7.33 7.86 -18.86
N ARG A 44 6.23 8.47 -19.30
CA ARG A 44 4.90 7.86 -19.21
C ARG A 44 4.82 6.53 -19.95
N ALA A 45 5.34 6.47 -21.17
CA ALA A 45 5.32 5.24 -21.96
C ALA A 45 6.18 4.11 -21.35
N GLN A 46 7.28 4.47 -20.66
CA GLN A 46 8.22 3.49 -20.09
C GLN A 46 7.90 3.08 -18.65
N LEU A 47 7.33 3.99 -17.86
CA LEU A 47 7.20 3.86 -16.40
C LEU A 47 5.76 3.73 -15.92
N SER A 48 4.76 4.13 -16.71
CA SER A 48 3.36 3.96 -16.32
C SER A 48 2.97 2.49 -16.31
N VAL A 49 2.06 2.13 -15.40
CA VAL A 49 1.51 0.78 -15.22
C VAL A 49 0.17 0.59 -15.94
N GLN A 50 -0.19 1.53 -16.82
CA GLN A 50 -1.40 1.45 -17.64
C GLN A 50 -1.46 0.14 -18.44
N PRO A 51 -2.66 -0.45 -18.61
CA PRO A 51 -3.99 0.15 -18.33
C PRO A 51 -4.41 0.12 -16.86
N HIS A 52 -3.65 -0.53 -15.99
CA HIS A 52 -3.96 -0.63 -14.57
C HIS A 52 -3.41 0.55 -13.78
N SER A 53 -4.05 0.87 -12.66
CA SER A 53 -3.60 1.85 -11.69
C SER A 53 -2.84 1.18 -10.56
N LEU A 54 -1.98 1.94 -9.87
CA LEU A 54 -1.27 1.46 -8.69
C LEU A 54 -2.25 0.92 -7.62
N GLN A 55 -3.40 1.57 -7.49
CA GLN A 55 -4.44 1.15 -6.55
C GLN A 55 -4.99 -0.23 -6.87
N GLU A 56 -5.34 -0.51 -8.14
CA GLU A 56 -5.84 -1.83 -8.56
C GLU A 56 -4.81 -2.94 -8.33
N VAL A 57 -3.54 -2.67 -8.62
CA VAL A 57 -2.45 -3.64 -8.38
C VAL A 57 -2.30 -3.92 -6.88
N PHE A 58 -2.35 -2.88 -6.05
CA PHE A 58 -2.24 -3.03 -4.61
C PHE A 58 -3.44 -3.78 -4.02
N GLU A 59 -4.66 -3.45 -4.45
CA GLU A 59 -5.89 -4.15 -4.05
C GLU A 59 -5.88 -5.62 -4.46
N ALA A 60 -5.45 -5.94 -5.69
CA ALA A 60 -5.30 -7.33 -6.14
C ALA A 60 -4.24 -8.09 -5.32
N GLY A 61 -3.13 -7.41 -4.98
CA GLY A 61 -2.11 -7.95 -4.07
C GLY A 61 -2.67 -8.27 -2.69
N LEU A 62 -3.38 -7.34 -2.07
CA LEU A 62 -4.06 -7.55 -0.79
C LEU A 62 -5.08 -8.70 -0.88
N ALA A 63 -5.87 -8.74 -1.95
CA ALA A 63 -6.83 -9.81 -2.20
C ALA A 63 -6.11 -11.17 -2.28
N SER A 64 -4.99 -11.27 -3.00
CA SER A 64 -4.21 -12.50 -3.14
C SER A 64 -3.64 -13.01 -1.80
N LEU A 65 -3.23 -12.10 -0.91
CA LEU A 65 -2.77 -12.44 0.44
C LEU A 65 -3.90 -13.02 1.31
N THR A 66 -5.14 -12.61 1.06
CA THR A 66 -6.33 -13.15 1.73
C THR A 66 -6.94 -14.36 1.00
N ALA A 67 -6.65 -14.54 -0.30
CA ALA A 67 -7.20 -15.58 -1.17
C ALA A 67 -6.64 -16.98 -0.86
N GLY A 68 -5.49 -17.08 -0.17
CA GLY A 68 -5.04 -18.33 0.46
C GLY A 68 -6.01 -18.86 1.54
N SER A 69 -7.05 -18.10 1.90
CA SER A 69 -8.05 -18.47 2.91
C SER A 69 -9.50 -18.52 2.43
N LYS A 70 -9.83 -18.28 1.15
CA LYS A 70 -11.23 -18.45 0.73
C LYS A 70 -11.41 -18.66 -0.77
N ALA A 71 -12.02 -19.79 -1.09
CA ALA A 71 -12.66 -20.07 -2.36
C ALA A 71 -13.67 -18.96 -2.73
N GLU A 72 -13.73 -18.68 -4.05
CA GLU A 72 -14.80 -18.06 -4.84
C GLU A 72 -16.00 -17.46 -4.07
N GLN A 73 -16.25 -16.16 -4.19
CA GLN A 73 -17.52 -15.62 -4.72
C GLN A 73 -17.56 -14.06 -4.80
N PRO A 74 -18.46 -13.50 -5.63
CA PRO A 74 -18.39 -12.15 -6.16
C PRO A 74 -19.10 -11.08 -5.32
N ALA A 75 -18.71 -9.84 -5.64
CA ALA A 75 -19.31 -8.53 -5.38
C ALA A 75 -19.55 -8.11 -3.91
N ALA A 76 -18.96 -6.95 -3.59
CA ALA A 76 -19.07 -6.23 -2.33
C ALA A 76 -20.53 -5.87 -1.96
N PRO A 77 -20.80 -5.58 -0.66
CA PRO A 77 -20.68 -4.18 -0.26
C PRO A 77 -20.15 -3.91 1.16
N LYS A 78 -19.47 -2.76 1.24
CA LYS A 78 -19.42 -1.75 2.31
C LYS A 78 -18.79 -2.07 3.68
N SER A 79 -17.77 -1.24 3.94
CA SER A 79 -17.24 -0.77 5.21
C SER A 79 -18.28 -0.55 6.32
N SER A 80 -18.01 -1.14 7.48
CA SER A 80 -18.40 -0.60 8.79
C SER A 80 -17.21 -0.73 9.74
N SER A 81 -16.76 0.42 10.22
CA SER A 81 -15.72 0.56 11.24
C SER A 81 -16.27 0.08 12.58
N THR A 82 -15.71 -1.00 13.12
CA THR A 82 -15.86 -1.37 14.53
C THR A 82 -14.48 -1.79 15.04
N ASN A 83 -13.77 -0.86 15.70
CA ASN A 83 -12.40 -1.08 16.19
C ASN A 83 -12.28 -2.28 17.15
N GLU A 84 -13.34 -2.63 17.89
CA GLU A 84 -13.31 -3.76 18.83
C GLU A 84 -13.20 -5.13 18.15
N ALA A 85 -13.79 -5.30 16.96
CA ALA A 85 -13.68 -6.55 16.21
C ALA A 85 -12.28 -6.73 15.60
N TYR A 86 -11.64 -5.61 15.24
CA TYR A 86 -10.27 -5.61 14.73
C TYR A 86 -9.27 -5.98 15.84
N ASP A 87 -9.42 -5.42 17.04
CA ASP A 87 -8.55 -5.73 18.19
C ASP A 87 -8.61 -7.20 18.60
N ALA A 88 -9.82 -7.78 18.63
CA ALA A 88 -9.99 -9.20 18.94
C ALA A 88 -9.33 -10.11 17.88
N ALA A 89 -9.48 -9.76 16.60
CA ALA A 89 -8.85 -10.49 15.49
C ALA A 89 -7.31 -10.35 15.51
N PHE A 90 -6.81 -9.16 15.78
CA PHE A 90 -5.38 -8.86 15.87
C PHE A 90 -4.72 -9.59 17.05
N SER A 91 -5.37 -9.61 18.22
CA SER A 91 -4.89 -10.34 19.40
C SER A 91 -4.78 -11.86 19.15
N LYS A 92 -5.78 -12.43 18.45
CA LYS A 92 -5.76 -13.86 18.06
C LYS A 92 -4.63 -14.16 17.08
N PHE A 93 -4.39 -13.26 16.12
CA PHE A 93 -3.28 -13.37 15.18
C PHE A 93 -1.91 -13.33 15.89
N LEU A 94 -1.69 -12.35 16.78
CA LEU A 94 -0.45 -12.25 17.56
C LEU A 94 -0.19 -13.48 18.43
N SER A 95 -1.25 -14.04 19.02
CA SER A 95 -1.16 -15.27 19.81
C SER A 95 -0.71 -16.48 18.98
N SER A 96 -1.19 -16.57 17.72
CA SER A 96 -0.77 -17.63 16.79
C SER A 96 0.71 -17.52 16.46
N LEU A 97 1.20 -16.31 16.17
CA LEU A 97 2.61 -16.06 15.85
C LEU A 97 3.55 -16.36 17.02
N LYS A 98 3.14 -16.03 18.26
CA LYS A 98 3.90 -16.38 19.47
C LYS A 98 3.99 -17.90 19.64
N LYS A 99 2.89 -18.63 19.38
CA LYS A 99 2.85 -20.10 19.48
C LYS A 99 3.76 -20.77 18.44
N THR A 100 3.83 -20.23 17.23
CA THR A 100 4.70 -20.75 16.16
C THR A 100 6.15 -20.33 16.30
N LYS A 101 6.52 -19.65 17.40
CA LYS A 101 7.88 -19.13 17.61
C LYS A 101 8.34 -18.21 16.48
N PHE A 102 7.41 -17.55 15.81
CA PHE A 102 7.69 -16.65 14.69
C PHE A 102 8.65 -15.51 15.08
N PHE A 103 8.63 -15.09 16.35
CA PHE A 103 9.48 -14.04 16.88
C PHE A 103 10.76 -14.57 17.57
N ASP A 104 11.10 -15.86 17.49
CA ASP A 104 12.37 -16.36 18.04
C ASP A 104 13.53 -15.67 17.32
N GLY A 105 14.39 -14.98 18.08
CA GLY A 105 15.50 -14.18 17.56
C GLY A 105 15.14 -12.74 17.19
N VAL A 106 13.86 -12.34 17.30
CA VAL A 106 13.43 -10.95 17.11
C VAL A 106 13.47 -10.22 18.45
N VAL A 107 14.36 -9.23 18.56
CA VAL A 107 14.41 -8.34 19.72
C VAL A 107 13.46 -7.17 19.45
N GLU A 108 12.50 -6.95 20.34
CA GLU A 108 11.60 -5.80 20.26
C GLU A 108 12.43 -4.51 20.36
N GLY A 109 12.38 -3.69 19.31
CA GLY A 109 13.13 -2.44 19.27
C GLY A 109 12.60 -1.49 20.34
N LYS A 110 13.43 -1.16 21.34
CA LYS A 110 13.15 -0.03 22.24
C LYS A 110 13.29 1.24 21.42
N TYR A 111 12.19 1.96 21.21
CA TYR A 111 12.23 3.34 20.80
C TYR A 111 12.98 4.13 21.88
N ILE A 112 14.16 4.65 21.53
CA ILE A 112 14.87 5.64 22.33
C ILE A 112 14.18 6.96 21.97
N CYS A 113 13.38 7.49 22.91
CA CYS A 113 12.83 8.84 22.82
C CYS A 113 13.92 9.90 22.84
#